data_AF-A0A8X6PVD3-F1
#
_entry.id   AF-A0A8X6PVD3-F1
#
_cell.length_a   1.000
_cell.length_b   1.000
_cell.length_c   1.000
_cell.angle_alpha   90.00
_cell.angle_beta   90.00
_cell.angle_gamma   90.00
#
_symmetry.space_group_name_H-M   'P 1'
#
loop_
_entity.id
_entity.type
_entity.pdbx_description
1 polymer ?
#
loop_
_entity_poly.entity_id
_entity_poly.type
_entity_poly.pdbx_seq_one_letter_code
_entity_poly.pdbx_strand_id
1 'polypeptide(L)'
;MTEEAKSKIRHEVLRDAMLTEANVNEIKTVKRWEDEWSFLAGKYKHLEEETAKANVFTKSKEKEEVIVDHPKYPITTAKEIGWLANDSRFRLERFGQYTRPIRSLHKQFEWPIEGCP
;
A
#
# COMPACT_ATOMS: atom_id res chain seq x y z
N MET A 1 52.77 33.95 -0.80
CA MET A 1 51.54 33.13 -0.70
C MET A 1 51.87 31.88 0.11
N THR A 2 51.11 31.62 1.17
CA THR A 2 51.31 30.44 2.05
C THR A 2 50.86 29.16 1.35
N GLU A 3 51.48 28.02 1.66
CA GLU A 3 51.13 26.71 1.07
C GLU A 3 49.66 26.33 1.35
N GLU A 4 49.11 26.77 2.47
CA GLU A 4 47.69 26.60 2.80
C GLU A 4 46.76 27.29 1.79
N ALA A 5 47.12 28.48 1.33
CA ALA A 5 46.34 29.20 0.32
C ALA A 5 46.36 28.47 -1.03
N LYS A 6 47.50 27.88 -1.41
CA LYS A 6 47.62 27.08 -2.64
C LYS A 6 46.80 25.79 -2.56
N SER A 7 46.82 25.12 -1.40
CA SER A 7 46.02 23.92 -1.15
C SER A 7 44.52 24.20 -1.26
N LYS A 8 44.06 25.30 -0.64
CA LYS A 8 42.64 25.71 -0.67
C LYS A 8 42.15 26.01 -2.08
N ILE A 9 42.92 26.74 -2.88
CA ILE A 9 42.61 27.05 -4.28
C ILE A 9 42.51 25.76 -5.11
N ARG A 10 43.43 24.81 -4.93
CA ARG A 10 43.36 23.51 -5.63
C ARG A 10 42.09 22.74 -5.27
N HIS A 11 41.70 22.74 -4.00
CA HIS A 11 40.49 22.06 -3.56
C HIS A 11 39.21 22.74 -4.12
N GLU A 12 39.19 24.06 -4.27
CA GLU A 12 38.09 24.78 -4.91
C GLU A 12 37.99 24.43 -6.40
N VAL A 13 39.10 24.49 -7.13
CA VAL A 13 39.14 24.12 -8.55
C VAL A 13 38.73 22.66 -8.80
N LEU A 14 39.17 21.73 -7.93
CA LEU A 14 38.76 20.32 -8.01
C LEU A 14 37.26 20.13 -7.76
N ARG A 15 36.68 20.87 -6.82
CA ARG A 15 35.24 20.82 -6.55
C ARG A 15 34.43 21.32 -7.74
N ASP A 16 34.84 22.42 -8.35
CA ASP A 16 34.15 22.98 -9.53
C ASP A 16 34.24 22.03 -10.74
N ALA A 17 35.41 21.41 -10.95
CA ALA A 17 35.58 20.38 -11.97
C ALA A 17 34.65 19.17 -11.74
N MET A 18 34.54 18.69 -10.51
CA MET A 18 33.61 17.59 -10.18
C MET A 18 32.15 17.97 -10.39
N LEU A 19 31.76 19.18 -10.00
CA LEU A 19 30.39 19.66 -10.19
C LEU A 19 30.03 19.78 -11.68
N THR A 20 30.95 20.31 -12.50
CA THR A 20 30.73 20.43 -13.95
C THR A 20 30.63 19.06 -14.63
N GLU A 21 31.45 18.08 -14.23
CA GLU A 21 31.36 16.71 -14.74
C GLU A 21 30.04 16.05 -14.36
N ALA A 22 29.59 16.22 -13.11
CA ALA A 22 28.29 15.71 -12.66
C ALA A 22 27.14 16.28 -13.49
N ASN A 23 27.11 17.60 -13.70
CA ASN A 23 26.09 18.26 -14.53
C ASN A 23 26.08 17.74 -15.98
N VAL A 24 27.26 17.50 -16.57
CA VAL A 24 27.35 16.93 -17.92
C VAL A 24 26.78 15.51 -17.96
N ASN A 25 27.03 14.72 -16.93
CA ASN A 25 26.48 13.37 -16.84
C ASN A 25 24.96 13.39 -16.65
N GLU A 26 24.41 14.30 -15.85
CA GLU A 26 22.97 14.48 -15.70
C GLU A 26 22.29 14.87 -17.02
N ILE A 27 22.89 15.80 -17.78
CA ILE A 27 22.34 16.17 -19.10
C ILE A 27 22.33 14.96 -20.05
N LYS A 28 23.35 14.10 -19.99
CA LYS A 28 23.42 12.88 -20.80
C LYS A 28 22.36 11.85 -20.37
N THR A 29 22.14 11.67 -19.07
CA THR A 29 21.12 10.74 -18.57
C THR A 29 19.71 11.21 -18.91
N VAL A 30 19.42 12.51 -18.86
CA VAL A 30 18.13 13.07 -19.28
C VAL A 30 17.87 12.80 -20.77
N LYS A 31 18.86 13.05 -21.64
CA LYS A 31 18.72 12.75 -23.08
C LYS A 31 18.47 11.27 -23.34
N ARG A 32 19.23 10.40 -22.68
CA ARG A 32 19.04 8.94 -22.77
C ARG A 32 17.67 8.53 -22.25
N TRP A 33 17.18 9.15 -21.19
CA TRP A 33 15.86 8.87 -20.62
C TRP A 33 14.75 9.17 -21.64
N GLU A 34 14.83 10.29 -22.35
CA GLU A 34 13.87 10.61 -23.42
C GLU A 34 13.90 9.56 -24.53
N ASP A 35 15.08 9.15 -24.99
CA ASP A 35 15.21 8.12 -26.04
C ASP A 35 14.70 6.74 -25.57
N GLU A 36 15.08 6.32 -24.37
CA GLU A 36 14.76 4.99 -23.83
C GLU A 36 13.32 4.88 -23.35
N TRP A 37 12.70 5.96 -22.87
CA TRP A 37 11.38 5.90 -22.21
C TRP A 37 10.28 6.67 -22.94
N SER A 38 10.56 7.38 -24.03
CA SER A 38 9.52 8.09 -24.82
C SER A 38 8.44 7.15 -25.38
N PHE A 39 8.77 5.89 -25.66
CA PHE A 39 7.79 4.90 -26.12
C PHE A 39 6.68 4.66 -25.08
N LEU A 40 6.99 4.84 -23.79
CA LEU A 40 6.07 4.64 -22.68
C LEU A 40 4.92 5.65 -22.74
N ALA A 41 5.23 6.92 -23.07
CA ALA A 41 4.23 7.96 -23.25
C ALA A 41 3.23 7.62 -24.35
N GLY A 42 3.71 7.05 -25.46
CA GLY A 42 2.85 6.55 -26.55
C GLY A 42 1.92 5.42 -26.08
N LYS A 43 2.46 4.45 -25.32
CA LYS A 43 1.66 3.34 -24.76
C LYS A 43 0.60 3.82 -23.79
N TYR A 44 0.93 4.78 -22.91
CA TYR A 44 -0.04 5.33 -21.96
C TYR A 44 -1.17 6.08 -22.66
N LYS A 45 -0.85 6.88 -23.68
CA LYS A 45 -1.88 7.56 -24.48
C LYS A 45 -2.81 6.56 -25.17
N HIS A 46 -2.25 5.47 -25.70
CA HIS A 46 -3.06 4.41 -26.30
C HIS A 46 -3.98 3.73 -25.26
N LEU A 47 -3.45 3.41 -24.08
CA LEU A 47 -4.22 2.86 -22.97
C LEU A 47 -5.37 3.79 -22.53
N GLU A 48 -5.11 5.10 -22.49
CA GLU A 48 -6.12 6.12 -22.19
C GLU A 48 -7.25 6.11 -23.23
N GLU A 49 -6.92 6.02 -24.51
CA GLU A 49 -7.92 5.91 -25.58
C GLU A 49 -8.71 4.60 -25.51
N GLU A 50 -8.07 3.48 -25.18
CA GLU A 50 -8.73 2.17 -25.01
C GLU A 50 -9.67 2.17 -23.80
N THR A 51 -9.22 2.72 -22.67
CA THR A 51 -10.05 2.84 -21.47
C THR A 51 -11.20 3.82 -21.65
N ALA A 52 -11.00 4.91 -22.39
CA ALA A 52 -12.08 5.81 -22.79
C ALA A 52 -13.13 5.08 -23.65
N LYS A 53 -12.70 4.31 -24.66
CA LYS A 53 -13.60 3.50 -25.50
C LYS A 53 -14.36 2.44 -24.68
N ALA A 54 -13.68 1.78 -23.74
CA ALA A 54 -14.31 0.81 -22.84
C ALA A 54 -15.33 1.48 -21.89
N ASN A 55 -15.02 2.69 -21.39
CA ASN A 55 -15.92 3.44 -20.52
C ASN A 55 -17.14 4.04 -21.24
N VAL A 56 -17.07 4.26 -22.56
CA VAL A 56 -18.25 4.64 -23.36
C VAL A 56 -19.26 3.49 -23.40
N PHE A 57 -18.82 2.23 -23.35
CA PHE A 57 -19.72 1.07 -23.28
C PHE A 57 -20.36 0.86 -21.90
N THR A 58 -19.70 1.26 -20.81
CA THR A 58 -20.25 1.12 -19.44
C THR A 58 -21.14 2.28 -18.99
N LYS A 59 -21.12 3.44 -19.67
CA LYS A 59 -22.02 4.58 -19.37
C LYS A 59 -23.47 4.41 -19.80
N SER A 60 -23.85 3.30 -20.44
CA SER A 60 -25.24 3.05 -20.86
C SER A 60 -26.11 2.35 -19.78
N LYS A 61 -25.63 2.29 -18.53
CA LYS A 61 -26.38 1.65 -17.44
C LYS A 61 -26.33 2.42 -16.12
N GLU A 62 -26.45 3.74 -16.17
CA GLU A 62 -27.06 4.48 -15.06
C GLU A 62 -28.57 4.15 -15.07
N LYS A 63 -28.88 2.97 -14.52
CA LYS A 63 -30.21 2.66 -14.03
C LYS A 63 -30.45 3.55 -12.81
N GLU A 64 -31.64 4.14 -12.77
CA GLU A 64 -32.32 4.63 -11.57
C GLU A 64 -31.67 4.14 -10.29
N GLU A 65 -31.15 5.07 -9.49
CA GLU A 65 -30.83 4.82 -8.10
C GLU A 65 -32.11 4.46 -7.35
N VAL A 66 -32.49 3.18 -7.44
CA VAL A 66 -33.23 2.56 -6.35
C VAL A 66 -32.33 2.76 -5.15
N ILE A 67 -32.78 3.58 -4.19
CA ILE A 67 -32.19 3.66 -2.86
C ILE A 67 -32.38 2.27 -2.26
N VAL A 68 -31.49 1.35 -2.62
CA VAL A 68 -31.32 0.10 -1.91
C VAL A 68 -30.82 0.56 -0.56
N ASP A 69 -31.58 0.27 0.48
CA ASP A 69 -31.14 0.49 1.85
C ASP A 69 -30.00 -0.48 2.11
N HIS A 70 -28.79 -0.07 1.75
CA HIS A 70 -27.60 -0.88 1.94
C HIS A 70 -27.37 -0.94 3.45
N PRO A 71 -27.29 -2.14 4.06
CA PRO A 71 -27.00 -2.24 5.47
C PRO A 71 -25.70 -1.49 5.74
N LYS A 72 -25.75 -0.50 6.63
CA LYS A 72 -24.63 0.39 6.93
C LYS A 72 -23.42 -0.45 7.32
N TYR A 73 -22.41 -0.48 6.45
CA TYR A 73 -21.20 -1.26 6.70
C TYR A 73 -20.53 -0.80 8.00
N PRO A 74 -20.01 -1.76 8.80
CA PRO A 74 -19.33 -1.43 10.04
C PRO A 74 -18.02 -0.70 9.72
N ILE A 75 -17.85 0.48 10.33
CA ILE A 75 -16.66 1.33 10.13
C ILE A 75 -15.44 0.77 10.88
N THR A 76 -15.66 -0.04 11.90
CA THR A 76 -14.61 -0.62 12.74
C THR A 76 -14.71 -2.14 12.77
N THR A 77 -13.58 -2.82 12.87
CA THR A 77 -13.49 -4.28 12.94
C THR A 77 -14.27 -4.86 14.13
N ALA A 78 -14.31 -4.14 15.27
CA ALA A 78 -15.13 -4.56 16.41
C ALA A 78 -16.63 -4.53 16.09
N LYS A 79 -17.09 -3.52 15.32
CA LYS A 79 -18.48 -3.44 14.84
C LYS A 79 -18.76 -4.50 13.77
N GLU A 80 -17.75 -4.88 13.00
CA GLU A 80 -17.84 -5.95 11.99
C GLU A 80 -18.12 -7.31 12.62
N ILE A 81 -17.42 -7.66 13.69
CA ILE A 81 -17.66 -8.90 14.43
C ILE A 81 -19.09 -8.94 14.97
N GLY A 82 -19.57 -7.85 15.58
CA GLY A 82 -20.94 -7.77 16.09
C GLY A 82 -22.00 -7.83 14.98
N TRP A 83 -21.73 -7.19 13.83
CA TRP A 83 -22.63 -7.18 12.68
C TRP A 83 -22.73 -8.56 12.02
N LEU A 84 -21.60 -9.25 11.83
CA LEU A 84 -21.56 -10.62 11.31
C LEU A 84 -22.19 -11.63 12.30
N ALA A 85 -21.99 -11.45 13.60
CA ALA A 85 -22.54 -12.35 14.61
C ALA A 85 -24.07 -12.41 14.63
N ASN A 86 -24.75 -11.38 14.11
CA ASN A 86 -26.22 -11.35 14.01
C ASN A 86 -26.75 -12.28 12.90
N ASP A 87 -25.96 -12.54 11.86
CA ASP A 87 -26.31 -13.48 10.78
C ASP A 87 -26.10 -14.93 11.26
N SER A 88 -27.14 -15.77 11.09
CA SER A 88 -27.12 -17.18 11.51
C SER A 88 -26.01 -17.99 10.87
N ARG A 89 -25.50 -17.56 9.70
CA ARG A 89 -24.41 -18.22 8.98
C ARG A 89 -23.05 -18.05 9.67
N PHE A 90 -22.85 -16.91 10.35
CA PHE A 90 -21.59 -16.55 11.02
C PHE A 90 -21.70 -16.63 12.55
N ARG A 91 -22.78 -17.18 13.09
CA ARG A 91 -22.86 -17.47 14.53
C ARG A 91 -21.75 -18.43 14.92
N LEU A 92 -20.85 -17.93 15.75
CA LEU A 92 -19.78 -18.72 16.38
C LEU A 92 -20.33 -19.96 17.11
N GLU A 93 -21.58 -19.89 17.60
CA GLU A 93 -22.29 -21.03 18.21
C GLU A 93 -22.43 -22.25 17.29
N ARG A 94 -22.40 -22.06 15.97
CA ARG A 94 -22.41 -23.16 14.97
C ARG A 94 -21.15 -24.02 15.07
N PHE A 95 -20.02 -23.43 15.41
CA PHE A 95 -18.74 -24.13 15.57
C PHE A 95 -18.55 -24.68 16.98
N GLY A 96 -19.61 -24.66 17.78
CA GLY A 96 -19.65 -25.12 19.14
C GLY A 96 -20.25 -24.03 20.01
N GLN A 97 -21.36 -24.34 20.68
CA GLN A 97 -21.64 -23.69 21.97
C GLN A 97 -20.33 -23.77 22.75
N TYR A 98 -19.87 -22.65 23.32
CA TYR A 98 -18.75 -22.65 24.26
C TYR A 98 -18.94 -23.86 25.16
N THR A 99 -18.17 -24.92 24.92
CA THR A 99 -18.26 -26.13 25.70
C THR A 99 -17.95 -25.63 27.08
N ARG A 100 -18.94 -25.61 27.99
CA ARG A 100 -18.67 -25.32 29.39
C ARG A 100 -17.51 -26.24 29.73
N PRO A 101 -16.33 -25.70 30.07
CA PRO A 101 -15.16 -26.52 30.16
C PRO A 101 -15.49 -27.57 31.22
N ILE A 102 -15.49 -28.84 30.81
CA ILE A 102 -15.91 -29.97 31.66
C ILE A 102 -14.98 -30.05 32.90
N ARG A 103 -13.83 -29.36 32.84
CA ARG A 103 -12.78 -29.33 33.84
C ARG A 103 -12.18 -27.93 33.92
N SER A 104 -11.61 -27.55 35.06
CA SER A 104 -10.83 -26.32 35.19
C SER A 104 -9.61 -26.35 34.26
N LEU A 105 -9.13 -25.18 33.80
CA LEU A 105 -7.98 -25.06 32.90
C LEU A 105 -6.77 -25.86 33.40
N HIS A 106 -6.47 -25.82 34.70
CA HIS A 106 -5.38 -26.61 35.30
C HIS A 106 -5.52 -28.10 35.05
N LYS A 107 -6.74 -28.64 35.17
CA LYS A 107 -7.02 -30.07 34.99
C LYS A 107 -7.07 -30.47 33.51
N GLN A 108 -7.24 -29.50 32.60
CA GLN A 108 -7.18 -29.73 31.16
C GLN A 108 -5.74 -29.74 30.63
N PHE A 109 -4.87 -28.91 31.19
CA PHE A 109 -3.46 -28.79 30.77
C PHE A 109 -2.48 -29.54 31.68
N GLU A 110 -2.98 -30.26 32.69
CA GLU A 110 -2.16 -30.94 33.71
C GLU A 110 -1.14 -30.00 34.38
N TRP A 111 -1.50 -28.72 34.51
CA TRP A 111 -0.59 -27.73 35.08
C TRP A 111 -0.48 -27.88 36.59
N PRO A 112 0.73 -27.74 37.15
CA PRO A 112 0.91 -27.70 38.60
C PRO A 112 0.19 -26.46 39.17
N ILE A 113 -0.54 -26.66 40.27
CA ILE A 113 -1.32 -25.60 40.93
C ILE A 113 -0.40 -24.45 41.40
N GLU A 114 0.86 -24.77 41.67
CA GLU A 114 1.90 -23.82 42.10
C GLU A 114 2.27 -22.77 41.04
N GLY A 115 1.91 -22.99 39.77
CA GLY A 115 2.26 -22.11 38.65
C GLY A 115 1.20 -21.07 38.27
N CYS A 116 0.09 -20.95 39.00
CA CYS A 116 -0.96 -19.97 38.71
C CYS A 116 -1.08 -18.91 39.82
N PRO A 117 -1.05 -17.60 39.49
CA PRO A 117 -1.22 -16.51 40.45
C PRO A 117 -2.63 -16.43 41.03
#